data_AF-A0A4V3A438-F1
#
_entry.id   AF-A0A4V3A438-F1
#
_cell.length_a   1.000
_cell.length_b   1.000
_cell.length_c   1.000
_cell.angle_alpha   90.00
_cell.angle_beta   90.00
_cell.angle_gamma   90.00
#
_symmetry.space_group_name_H-M   'P 1'
#
loop_
_entity.id
_entity.type
_entity.pdbx_description
1 polymer ?
#
loop_
_entity_poly.entity_id
_entity_poly.type
_entity_poly.pdbx_seq_one_letter_code
_entity_poly.pdbx_strand_id
1 'polypeptide(L)'
;MKKVSPKFWTYFLIIYVGVGIIVNLLHHQAAIQDTQYGMLGIFALAYVTSYLRMPRFNFYVIYFVLWMVILRQIGGYRDWTSWIIFAFMSAVMAWVTDWIRSGYAQRYDQPKKKNQKKTIIGR
;
A
#
# COMPACT_ATOMS: atom_id res chain seq x y z
N MET A 1 0.98 -9.22 -15.22
CA MET A 1 1.11 -7.74 -15.13
C MET A 1 2.59 -7.37 -15.05
N LYS A 2 3.05 -6.38 -15.83
CA LYS A 2 4.43 -5.84 -15.72
C LYS A 2 4.63 -5.28 -14.30
N LYS A 3 5.72 -5.67 -13.65
CA LYS A 3 6.00 -5.30 -12.26
C LYS A 3 6.47 -3.84 -12.20
N VAL A 4 5.87 -3.06 -11.32
CA VAL A 4 6.11 -1.62 -11.17
C VAL A 4 7.17 -1.40 -10.09
N SER A 5 8.11 -0.49 -10.34
CA SER A 5 9.22 -0.21 -9.41
C SER A 5 8.72 0.37 -8.08
N PRO A 6 9.27 -0.02 -6.92
CA PRO A 6 8.91 0.58 -5.64
C PRO A 6 9.15 2.10 -5.58
N LYS A 7 10.10 2.62 -6.39
CA LYS A 7 10.31 4.07 -6.51
C LYS A 7 9.07 4.76 -7.09
N PHE A 8 8.41 4.15 -8.07
CA PHE A 8 7.18 4.70 -8.66
C PHE A 8 6.08 4.81 -7.61
N TRP A 9 5.86 3.76 -6.80
CA TRP A 9 4.86 3.77 -5.74
C TRP A 9 5.15 4.85 -4.68
N THR A 10 6.41 5.03 -4.30
CA THR A 10 6.81 6.10 -3.38
C THR A 10 6.59 7.48 -3.98
N TYR A 11 6.97 7.71 -5.24
CA TYR A 11 6.71 8.99 -5.92
C TYR A 11 5.21 9.26 -6.06
N PHE A 12 4.43 8.24 -6.40
CA PHE A 12 2.98 8.32 -6.47
C PHE A 12 2.38 8.76 -5.13
N LEU A 13 2.80 8.14 -4.02
CA LEU A 13 2.33 8.52 -2.68
C LEU A 13 2.68 9.98 -2.35
N ILE A 14 3.93 10.39 -2.61
CA ILE A 14 4.39 11.76 -2.33
C ILE A 14 3.58 12.77 -3.14
N ILE A 15 3.37 12.51 -4.43
CA ILE A 15 2.59 13.38 -5.31
C ILE A 15 1.13 13.41 -4.86
N TYR A 16 0.53 12.25 -4.57
CA TYR A 16 -0.87 12.15 -4.14
C TYR A 16 -1.12 12.94 -2.85
N VAL A 17 -0.27 12.74 -1.83
CA VAL A 17 -0.39 13.43 -0.54
C VAL A 17 -0.08 14.92 -0.71
N GLY A 18 1.01 15.27 -1.41
CA GLY A 18 1.44 16.65 -1.61
C GLY A 18 0.44 17.49 -2.40
N VAL A 19 -0.07 16.96 -3.51
CA VAL A 19 -1.12 17.62 -4.31
C VAL A 19 -2.40 17.74 -3.51
N GLY A 20 -2.80 16.68 -2.78
CA GLY A 20 -3.98 16.74 -1.92
C GLY A 20 -3.87 17.83 -0.86
N ILE A 21 -2.71 17.99 -0.22
CA ILE A 21 -2.48 19.06 0.77
C ILE A 21 -2.65 20.44 0.13
N ILE A 22 -2.05 20.66 -1.04
CA ILE A 22 -2.15 21.94 -1.77
C ILE A 22 -3.62 22.24 -2.10
N VAL A 23 -4.35 21.28 -2.65
CA VAL A 23 -5.76 21.44 -3.01
C VAL A 23 -6.61 21.73 -1.78
N ASN A 24 -6.38 21.03 -0.67
CA ASN A 24 -7.14 21.23 0.56
C ASN A 24 -6.89 22.61 1.17
N LEU A 25 -5.65 23.10 1.15
CA LEU A 25 -5.29 24.44 1.61
C LEU A 25 -5.96 25.52 0.75
N LEU A 26 -6.02 25.34 -0.56
CA LEU A 26 -6.74 26.25 -1.47
C LEU A 26 -8.25 26.29 -1.15
N HIS A 27 -8.84 25.15 -0.79
CA HIS A 27 -10.25 25.05 -0.40
C HIS A 27 -10.53 25.41 1.08
N HIS A 28 -9.52 25.89 1.82
CA HIS A 28 -9.64 26.26 3.24
C HIS A 28 -10.13 25.09 4.11
N GLN A 29 -9.82 23.86 3.70
CA GLN A 29 -10.10 22.63 4.43
C GLN A 29 -8.86 22.19 5.22
N ALA A 30 -9.03 21.21 6.10
CA ALA A 30 -7.91 20.60 6.79
C ALA A 30 -6.86 20.10 5.78
N ALA A 31 -5.59 20.39 6.04
CA ALA A 31 -4.50 20.07 5.12
C ALA A 31 -4.46 18.58 4.74
N ILE A 32 -4.80 17.71 5.69
CA ILE A 32 -4.93 16.27 5.46
C ILE A 32 -6.37 15.86 5.77
N GLN A 33 -7.01 15.21 4.81
CA GLN A 33 -8.35 14.63 4.91
C GLN A 33 -8.29 13.12 5.14
N ASP A 34 -9.43 12.54 5.52
CA ASP A 34 -9.60 11.11 5.77
C ASP A 34 -9.15 10.23 4.60
N THR A 35 -9.34 10.71 3.36
CA THR A 35 -8.89 10.03 2.14
C THR A 35 -7.36 9.92 2.07
N GLN A 36 -6.63 10.96 2.48
CA GLN A 36 -5.16 10.95 2.53
C GLN A 36 -4.65 10.12 3.71
N TYR A 37 -5.31 10.14 4.86
CA TYR A 37 -5.00 9.26 5.99
C TYR A 37 -5.20 7.78 5.61
N GLY A 38 -6.28 7.46 4.90
CA GLY A 38 -6.51 6.12 4.35
C GLY A 38 -5.39 5.69 3.43
N MET A 39 -4.99 6.53 2.47
CA MET A 39 -3.90 6.23 1.54
C MET A 39 -2.55 6.02 2.24
N LEU A 40 -2.22 6.86 3.22
CA LEU A 40 -1.01 6.72 4.04
C LEU A 40 -1.02 5.40 4.83
N GLY A 41 -2.17 5.04 5.40
CA GLY A 41 -2.37 3.77 6.10
C GLY A 41 -2.09 2.57 5.20
N ILE A 42 -2.64 2.54 3.99
CA ILE A 42 -2.41 1.47 2.98
C ILE A 42 -0.91 1.29 2.74
N PHE A 43 -0.21 2.39 2.46
CA PHE A 43 1.20 2.37 2.10
C PHE A 43 2.10 1.96 3.27
N ALA A 44 1.84 2.50 4.47
CA ALA A 44 2.58 2.13 5.68
C ALA A 44 2.43 0.63 5.98
N LEU A 45 1.20 0.13 5.92
CA LEU A 45 0.90 -1.26 6.21
C LEU A 45 1.46 -2.20 5.12
N ALA A 46 1.46 -1.76 3.84
CA ALA A 46 2.02 -2.52 2.72
C ALA A 46 3.55 -2.61 2.85
N TYR A 47 4.18 -1.54 3.32
CA TYR A 47 5.60 -1.50 3.59
C TYR A 47 5.99 -2.45 4.75
N VAL A 48 5.26 -2.40 5.87
CA VAL A 48 5.52 -3.26 7.04
C VAL A 48 5.31 -4.74 6.71
N THR A 49 4.21 -5.09 6.03
CA THR A 49 3.92 -6.48 5.65
C THR A 49 4.88 -7.02 4.58
N SER A 50 5.39 -6.15 3.70
CA SER A 50 6.50 -6.46 2.81
C SER A 50 7.78 -6.79 3.59
N TYR A 51 8.09 -5.99 4.62
CA TYR A 51 9.29 -6.20 5.44
C TYR A 51 9.25 -7.50 6.24
N LEU A 52 8.08 -7.82 6.82
CA LEU A 52 7.84 -9.04 7.60
C LEU A 52 7.77 -10.32 6.75
N ARG A 53 7.90 -10.22 5.41
CA ARG A 53 7.79 -11.36 4.47
C ARG A 53 6.55 -12.22 4.72
N MET A 54 5.44 -11.57 5.06
CA MET A 54 4.22 -12.27 5.45
C MET A 54 3.66 -13.12 4.28
N PRO A 55 3.12 -14.33 4.56
CA PRO A 55 2.46 -15.14 3.54
C PRO A 55 1.34 -14.36 2.85
N ARG A 56 1.23 -14.51 1.53
CA ARG A 56 0.24 -13.81 0.70
C ARG A 56 -1.19 -14.01 1.19
N PHE A 57 -1.54 -15.22 1.60
CA PHE A 57 -2.88 -15.53 2.09
C PHE A 57 -3.23 -14.72 3.34
N ASN A 58 -2.34 -14.70 4.34
CA ASN A 58 -2.53 -13.94 5.58
C ASN A 58 -2.65 -12.43 5.30
N PHE A 59 -1.84 -11.92 4.36
CA PHE A 59 -1.94 -10.55 3.91
C PHE A 59 -3.34 -10.25 3.35
N TYR A 60 -3.85 -11.05 2.41
CA TYR A 60 -5.17 -10.82 1.82
C TYR A 60 -6.30 -10.83 2.86
N VAL A 61 -6.27 -11.80 3.79
CA VAL A 61 -7.29 -11.90 4.86
C VAL A 61 -7.25 -10.67 5.77
N ILE A 62 -6.07 -10.27 6.25
CA ILE A 62 -5.92 -9.12 7.13
C ILE A 62 -6.42 -7.85 6.44
N TYR A 63 -6.00 -7.62 5.19
CA TYR A 63 -6.40 -6.44 4.43
C TYR A 63 -7.88 -6.42 4.10
N PHE A 64 -8.46 -7.56 3.76
CA PHE A 64 -9.88 -7.66 3.51
C PHE A 64 -10.68 -7.23 4.75
N VAL A 65 -10.32 -7.75 5.93
CA VAL A 65 -11.00 -7.39 7.19
C VAL A 65 -10.79 -5.92 7.55
N LEU A 66 -9.57 -5.40 7.40
CA LEU A 66 -9.27 -3.99 7.68
C LEU A 66 -10.09 -3.05 6.80
N TRP A 67 -10.17 -3.34 5.51
CA TRP A 67 -10.97 -2.55 4.57
C TRP A 67 -12.46 -2.66 4.84
N MET A 68 -12.95 -3.83 5.23
CA MET A 68 -14.34 -4.01 5.64
C MET A 68 -14.69 -3.09 6.81
N VAL A 69 -13.82 -3.01 7.82
CA VAL A 69 -14.01 -2.13 8.98
C VAL A 69 -13.96 -0.66 8.57
N ILE A 70 -12.98 -0.25 7.78
CA ILE A 70 -12.83 1.15 7.34
C ILE A 70 -14.02 1.60 6.50
N LEU A 71 -14.42 0.80 5.50
CA LEU A 71 -15.56 1.11 4.63
C LEU A 71 -16.87 1.16 5.42
N ARG A 72 -17.00 0.34 6.46
CA ARG A 72 -18.16 0.39 7.36
C ARG A 72 -18.21 1.67 8.19
N GLN A 73 -17.06 2.18 8.65
CA GLN A 73 -16.99 3.41 9.44
C GLN A 73 -17.27 4.66 8.59
N ILE A 74 -16.68 4.72 7.39
CA ILE A 74 -16.77 5.89 6.50
C ILE A 74 -18.07 5.88 5.68
N GLY A 75 -18.53 4.69 5.27
CA GLY A 75 -19.65 4.55 4.35
C GLY A 75 -20.98 5.02 4.90
N GLY A 76 -21.17 5.09 6.22
CA GLY A 76 -22.40 5.59 6.86
C GLY A 76 -23.66 4.71 6.65
N TYR A 77 -23.70 3.89 5.60
CA TYR A 77 -24.79 2.98 5.29
C TYR A 77 -24.76 1.76 6.22
N ARG A 78 -25.85 1.57 6.97
CA ARG A 78 -25.96 0.53 7.99
C ARG A 78 -26.68 -0.74 7.55
N ASP A 79 -27.30 -0.71 6.38
CA ASP A 79 -28.12 -1.80 5.86
C ASP A 79 -27.31 -3.06 5.52
N TRP A 80 -28.00 -4.19 5.51
CA TRP A 80 -27.42 -5.49 5.23
C TRP A 80 -26.87 -5.58 3.78
N THR A 81 -27.50 -4.87 2.83
CA THR A 81 -27.06 -4.79 1.43
C THR A 81 -25.73 -4.05 1.26
N SER A 82 -25.43 -3.10 2.14
CA SER A 82 -24.15 -2.36 2.11
C SER A 82 -22.95 -3.26 2.40
N TRP A 83 -23.13 -4.36 3.14
CA TRP A 83 -22.05 -5.32 3.41
C TRP A 83 -21.55 -6.02 2.14
N ILE A 84 -22.40 -6.21 1.15
CA ILE A 84 -22.00 -6.81 -0.14
C ILE A 84 -21.08 -5.85 -0.89
N ILE A 85 -21.44 -4.57 -0.92
CA ILE A 85 -20.65 -3.51 -1.56
C ILE A 85 -19.31 -3.33 -0.82
N PHE A 86 -19.33 -3.35 0.51
CA PHE A 86 -18.12 -3.27 1.32
C PHE A 86 -17.22 -4.49 1.11
N ALA A 87 -17.77 -5.70 1.03
CA ALA A 87 -17.00 -6.92 0.78
C ALA A 87 -16.33 -6.86 -0.59
N PHE A 88 -17.07 -6.47 -1.62
CA PHE A 88 -16.54 -6.30 -2.96
C PHE A 88 -15.41 -5.25 -2.99
N MET A 89 -15.65 -4.06 -2.45
CA MET A 89 -14.63 -3.00 -2.41
C MET A 89 -13.42 -3.38 -1.56
N SER A 90 -13.63 -4.12 -0.47
CA SER A 90 -12.53 -4.62 0.36
C SER A 90 -11.65 -5.61 -0.39
N ALA A 91 -12.23 -6.49 -1.21
CA ALA A 91 -11.47 -7.39 -2.06
C ALA A 91 -10.65 -6.61 -3.10
N VAL A 92 -11.25 -5.61 -3.74
CA VAL A 92 -10.55 -4.74 -4.70
C VAL A 92 -9.39 -3.99 -4.01
N MET A 93 -9.64 -3.40 -2.85
CA MET A 93 -8.62 -2.65 -2.13
C MET A 93 -7.50 -3.53 -1.57
N ALA A 94 -7.83 -4.74 -1.10
CA ALA A 94 -6.83 -5.74 -0.70
C ALA A 94 -5.94 -6.15 -1.90
N TRP A 95 -6.54 -6.29 -3.09
CA TRP A 95 -5.80 -6.56 -4.32
C TRP A 95 -4.88 -5.40 -4.72
N VAL A 96 -5.36 -4.15 -4.68
CA VAL A 96 -4.52 -2.95 -4.89
C VAL A 96 -3.36 -2.94 -3.89
N THR A 97 -3.63 -3.30 -2.63
CA THR A 97 -2.57 -3.26 -1.62
C THR A 97 -1.54 -4.37 -1.80
N ASP A 98 -1.91 -5.59 -2.23
CA ASP A 98 -0.91 -6.62 -2.59
C ASP A 98 -0.07 -6.16 -3.79
N TRP A 99 -0.67 -5.42 -4.73
CA TRP A 99 0.07 -4.90 -5.87
C TRP A 99 1.15 -3.91 -5.43
N ILE A 100 0.82 -2.98 -4.53
CA ILE A 100 1.79 -2.07 -3.90
C ILE A 100 2.85 -2.85 -3.11
N ARG A 101 2.43 -3.79 -2.25
CA ARG A 101 3.33 -4.63 -1.44
C ARG A 101 4.31 -5.40 -2.32
N SER A 102 3.85 -5.97 -3.42
CA SER A 102 4.69 -6.74 -4.33
C SER A 102 5.81 -5.90 -4.97
N GLY A 103 5.58 -4.60 -5.16
CA GLY A 103 6.61 -3.64 -5.58
C GLY A 103 7.68 -3.45 -4.51
N TYR A 104 7.30 -3.36 -3.23
CA TYR A 104 8.23 -3.19 -2.10
C TYR A 104 8.99 -4.48 -1.73
N ALA A 105 8.33 -5.64 -1.78
CA ALA A 105 8.92 -6.94 -1.41
C ALA A 105 10.12 -7.28 -2.32
N GLN A 106 10.05 -6.86 -3.58
CA GLN A 106 11.13 -7.04 -4.54
C GLN A 106 12.46 -6.40 -4.11
N ARG A 107 12.44 -5.36 -3.26
CA ARG A 107 13.65 -4.75 -2.71
C ARG A 107 14.33 -5.62 -1.64
N TYR A 108 13.56 -6.44 -0.94
CA TYR A 108 14.03 -7.33 0.13
C TYR A 108 14.37 -8.75 -0.34
N ASP A 109 13.88 -9.13 -1.52
CA ASP A 109 14.19 -10.42 -2.17
C ASP A 109 15.38 -10.35 -3.14
N GLN A 110 15.93 -9.15 -3.40
CA GLN A 110 17.18 -9.05 -4.16
C GLN A 110 18.31 -9.69 -3.36
N PRO A 111 18.99 -10.73 -3.88
CA PRO A 111 20.17 -11.27 -3.23
C PRO A 111 21.16 -10.11 -3.08
N LYS A 112 21.61 -9.84 -1.83
CA LYS A 112 22.74 -8.94 -1.59
C LYS A 112 23.83 -9.35 -2.59
N LYS A 113 24.17 -8.47 -3.54
CA LYS A 113 25.30 -8.70 -4.45
C LYS A 113 26.52 -8.90 -3.56
N LYS A 114 26.86 -10.16 -3.30
CA LYS A 114 28.08 -10.54 -2.60
C LYS A 114 29.20 -10.05 -3.50
N ASN A 115 30.06 -9.19 -2.98
CA ASN A 115 31.19 -8.59 -3.68
C ASN A 115 31.97 -9.64 -4.48
N GLN A 116 31.66 -9.78 -5.77
CA GLN A 116 32.56 -10.40 -6.75
C GLN A 116 33.45 -9.29 -7.27
N LYS A 117 34.45 -8.87 -6.49
CA LYS A 117 35.59 -8.15 -7.04
C LYS A 117 36.84 -8.38 -6.19
N LYS A 118 37.87 -8.88 -6.88
CA LYS A 118 39.27 -9.10 -6.50
C LYS A 118 39.59 -10.35 -5.67
N THR A 119 39.44 -11.51 -6.32
CA THR A 119 40.46 -12.57 -6.26
C THR A 119 40.98 -12.77 -7.67
N ILE A 120 41.75 -11.81 -8.17
CA ILE A 120 42.49 -11.97 -9.43
C ILE A 120 43.93 -11.56 -9.12
N ILE A 121 44.76 -12.62 -9.02
CA ILE A 121 46.20 -12.68 -9.25
C ILE A 121 47.06 -12.09 -8.12
N GLY A 122 47.27 -12.92 -7.10
CA GLY A 122 48.56 -13.06 -6.43
C GLY A 122 49.09 -14.46 -6.75
N ARG A 123 49.85 -14.58 -7.83
CA ARG A 123 50.82 -15.65 -8.11
C ARG A 123 51.71 -15.19 -9.25
#